data_AF-Q9HLN7-F1
#
_entry.id   AF-Q9HLN7-F1
#
_cell.length_a   1.000
_cell.length_b   1.000
_cell.length_c   1.000
_cell.angle_alpha   90.00
_cell.angle_beta   90.00
_cell.angle_gamma   90.00
#
_symmetry.space_group_name_H-M   'P 1'
#
loop_
_entity.id
_entity.type
_entity.pdbx_description
1 polymer ?
#
loop_
_entity_poly.entity_id
_entity_poly.type
_entity_poly.pdbx_seq_one_letter_code
_entity_poly.pdbx_strand_id
1 'polypeptide(L)'
;MLGLSRSWYYSQISFSPILDGRFSPMTIRDDDEYIIIGFKHQHPKMSFREIAYTPIEEDLAYLSPSAVYRILKRHDLITPWKHRVWESTKPEHAKSPDEKWQTDIMYVKIQSMHSGR
;
A
#
# COMPACT_ATOMS: atom_id res chain seq x y z
N MET A 1 9.79 -32.99 -22.64
CA MET A 1 10.81 -32.91 -21.56
C MET A 1 12.17 -33.10 -22.19
N LEU A 2 13.12 -32.20 -21.96
CA LEU A 2 14.36 -32.00 -22.74
C LEU A 2 15.39 -33.16 -22.76
N GLY A 3 15.06 -34.36 -22.26
CA GLY A 3 15.96 -35.52 -22.25
C GLY A 3 17.16 -35.42 -21.28
N LEU A 4 17.25 -34.33 -20.52
CA LEU A 4 18.34 -34.08 -19.57
C LEU A 4 17.99 -34.60 -18.16
N SER A 5 19.00 -35.08 -17.45
CA SER A 5 18.90 -35.39 -16.01
C SER A 5 18.56 -34.13 -15.21
N ARG A 6 17.59 -34.22 -14.29
CA ARG A 6 17.20 -33.12 -13.41
C ARG A 6 18.40 -32.54 -12.63
N SER A 7 19.30 -33.40 -12.15
CA SER A 7 20.50 -32.97 -11.40
C SER A 7 21.44 -32.14 -12.28
N TRP A 8 21.60 -32.54 -13.54
CA TRP A 8 22.40 -31.78 -14.51
C TRP A 8 21.74 -30.44 -14.87
N TYR A 9 20.42 -30.43 -15.06
CA TYR A 9 19.66 -29.20 -15.31
C TYR A 9 19.83 -28.18 -14.17
N TYR A 10 19.68 -28.61 -12.92
CA TYR A 10 19.82 -27.72 -11.76
C TYR A 10 21.28 -27.40 -11.42
N SER A 11 22.27 -28.22 -11.83
CA SER A 11 23.69 -27.91 -11.59
C SER A 11 24.23 -26.82 -12.51
N GLN A 12 23.66 -26.69 -13.72
CA GLN A 12 24.02 -25.63 -14.67
C GLN A 12 23.32 -24.30 -14.36
N ILE A 13 22.19 -24.34 -13.64
CA ILE A 13 21.50 -23.15 -13.16
C ILE A 13 22.23 -22.67 -11.91
N SER A 14 23.34 -21.96 -12.10
CA SER A 14 23.81 -21.05 -11.07
C SER A 14 22.80 -19.91 -10.99
N PHE A 15 21.95 -19.90 -9.96
CA PHE A 15 21.16 -18.73 -9.62
C PHE A 15 22.06 -17.69 -8.95
N SER A 16 23.21 -17.40 -9.56
CA SER A 16 23.88 -16.14 -9.34
C SER A 16 23.19 -15.20 -10.31
N PRO A 17 22.31 -14.30 -9.84
CA PRO A 17 21.80 -13.27 -10.72
C PRO A 17 23.03 -12.61 -11.35
N ILE A 18 23.00 -12.38 -12.66
CA ILE A 18 24.02 -11.60 -13.38
C ILE A 18 23.85 -10.16 -12.88
N LEU A 19 24.21 -9.94 -11.63
CA LEU A 19 24.40 -8.64 -11.03
C LEU A 19 25.85 -8.33 -11.36
N ASP A 20 26.08 -7.80 -12.57
CA ASP A 20 27.19 -6.87 -12.71
C ASP A 20 27.08 -5.93 -11.50
N GLY A 21 28.12 -5.86 -10.67
CA GLY A 21 28.11 -5.34 -9.30
C GLY A 21 27.73 -3.87 -9.11
N ARG A 22 27.02 -3.29 -10.09
CA ARG A 22 26.42 -1.97 -10.15
C ARG A 22 24.89 -2.00 -10.08
N PHE A 23 24.23 -3.16 -10.27
CA PHE A 23 22.79 -3.27 -10.07
C PHE A 23 22.51 -3.59 -8.61
N SER A 24 22.37 -2.55 -7.78
CA SER A 24 21.65 -2.71 -6.51
C SER A 24 20.15 -2.63 -6.85
N PRO A 25 19.37 -3.72 -6.69
CA PRO A 25 17.93 -3.71 -6.98
C PRO A 25 17.14 -2.67 -6.16
N MET A 26 17.77 -2.05 -5.16
CA MET A 26 17.17 -1.00 -4.33
C MET A 26 17.60 0.41 -4.72
N THR A 27 18.44 0.56 -5.75
CA THR A 27 18.83 1.89 -6.25
C THR A 27 17.71 2.43 -7.11
N ILE A 28 17.14 3.55 -6.69
CA ILE A 28 16.15 4.31 -7.46
C ILE A 28 16.90 4.95 -8.62
N ARG A 29 16.50 4.64 -9.86
CA ARG A 29 17.03 5.32 -11.04
C ARG A 29 16.31 6.66 -11.22
N ASP A 30 16.96 7.61 -11.88
CA ASP A 30 16.33 8.89 -12.20
C ASP A 30 15.04 8.68 -13.03
N ASP A 31 15.07 7.73 -13.97
CA ASP A 31 13.90 7.35 -14.78
C ASP A 31 12.72 6.88 -13.90
N ASP A 32 12.98 6.09 -12.85
CA ASP A 32 11.93 5.59 -11.95
C ASP A 32 11.26 6.75 -11.21
N GLU A 33 12.03 7.75 -10.78
CA GLU A 33 11.51 8.92 -10.07
C GLU A 33 10.54 9.72 -10.95
N TYR A 34 10.88 9.96 -12.22
CA TYR A 34 9.98 10.64 -13.16
C TYR A 34 8.71 9.83 -13.46
N ILE A 35 8.83 8.50 -13.59
CA ILE A 35 7.68 7.62 -13.79
C ILE A 35 6.71 7.74 -12.60
N ILE A 36 7.20 7.62 -11.37
CA ILE A 36 6.37 7.71 -10.16
C ILE A 36 5.68 9.08 -10.03
N ILE A 37 6.39 10.16 -10.31
CA ILE A 37 5.82 11.52 -10.29
C ILE A 37 4.73 11.65 -11.36
N GLY A 38 4.99 11.18 -12.57
CA GLY A 38 4.02 11.17 -13.68
C GLY A 38 2.75 10.38 -13.33
N PHE A 39 2.91 9.16 -12.81
CA PHE A 39 1.80 8.34 -12.32
C PHE A 39 0.98 9.05 -11.25
N LYS A 40 1.64 9.72 -10.30
CA LYS A 40 0.93 10.45 -9.25
C LYS A 40 0.10 11.60 -9.79
N HIS A 41 0.60 12.33 -10.78
CA HIS A 41 -0.15 13.41 -11.43
C HIS A 41 -1.34 12.90 -12.25
N GLN A 42 -1.19 11.76 -12.93
CA GLN A 42 -2.29 11.12 -13.67
C GLN A 42 -3.35 10.53 -12.72
N HIS A 43 -2.93 10.04 -11.55
CA HIS A 43 -3.79 9.39 -10.57
C HIS A 43 -3.71 10.06 -9.18
N PRO A 44 -4.20 11.30 -9.01
CA PRO A 44 -4.00 12.07 -7.79
C PRO A 44 -4.64 11.45 -6.55
N LYS A 45 -5.66 10.60 -6.72
CA LYS A 45 -6.35 9.92 -5.62
C LYS A 45 -5.64 8.67 -5.12
N MET A 46 -4.73 8.09 -5.90
CA MET A 46 -4.05 6.85 -5.51
C MET A 46 -3.09 7.09 -4.34
N SER A 47 -3.06 6.11 -3.44
CA SER A 47 -2.09 5.96 -2.37
C SER A 47 -0.71 5.63 -2.93
N PHE A 48 0.34 5.98 -2.20
CA PHE A 48 1.72 5.61 -2.54
C PHE A 48 1.92 4.10 -2.66
N ARG A 49 1.11 3.28 -1.99
CA ARG A 49 1.15 1.81 -2.13
C ARG A 49 0.56 1.35 -3.45
N GLU A 50 -0.56 1.93 -3.86
CA GLU A 50 -1.18 1.62 -5.15
C GLU A 50 -0.22 2.00 -6.29
N ILE A 51 0.36 3.20 -6.20
CA ILE A 51 1.38 3.69 -7.14
C ILE A 51 2.65 2.81 -7.16
N ALA A 52 2.95 2.07 -6.10
CA ALA A 52 4.09 1.14 -6.12
C ALA A 52 3.82 -0.14 -6.91
N TYR A 53 2.56 -0.55 -7.02
CA TYR A 53 2.18 -1.81 -7.69
C TYR A 53 1.66 -1.59 -9.11
N THR A 54 1.01 -0.46 -9.41
CA THR A 54 0.46 -0.20 -10.76
C THR A 54 1.54 -0.17 -11.85
N PRO A 55 2.68 0.54 -11.70
CA PRO A 55 3.73 0.57 -12.73
C PRO A 55 4.42 -0.78 -12.93
N ILE A 56 4.31 -1.71 -11.97
CA ILE A 56 4.84 -3.08 -12.09
C ILE A 56 4.00 -3.88 -13.08
N GLU A 57 2.67 -3.72 -13.05
CA GLU A 57 1.77 -4.39 -14.00
C GLU A 57 2.02 -3.94 -15.44
N GLU A 58 2.49 -2.71 -15.62
CA GLU A 58 2.82 -2.10 -16.92
C GLU A 58 4.31 -2.24 -17.31
N ASP A 59 5.13 -2.94 -16.52
CA ASP A 59 6.58 -3.11 -16.72
C ASP A 59 7.35 -1.77 -16.84
N LEU A 60 6.91 -0.75 -16.10
CA LEU A 60 7.47 0.61 -16.15
C LEU A 60 8.49 0.89 -15.06
N ALA A 61 8.19 0.54 -13.80
CA ALA A 61 9.08 0.79 -12.67
C ALA A 61 8.89 -0.24 -11.56
N TYR A 62 10.00 -0.65 -10.93
CA TYR A 62 10.03 -1.68 -9.90
C TYR A 62 10.55 -1.14 -8.57
N LEU A 63 9.68 -0.46 -7.83
CA LEU A 63 10.05 0.19 -6.57
C LEU A 63 9.27 -0.38 -5.39
N SER A 64 9.93 -0.48 -4.23
CA SER A 64 9.24 -0.80 -2.99
C SER A 64 8.28 0.34 -2.58
N PRO A 65 7.18 0.05 -1.87
CA PRO A 65 6.28 1.09 -1.36
C PRO A 65 6.99 2.17 -0.52
N SER A 66 8.05 1.80 0.21
CA SER A 66 8.85 2.72 1.01
C SER A 66 9.68 3.68 0.15
N ALA A 67 10.20 3.21 -1.00
CA ALA A 67 10.91 4.04 -1.97
C ALA A 67 9.95 5.04 -2.64
N VAL A 68 8.78 4.56 -3.09
CA VAL A 68 7.72 5.42 -3.64
C VAL A 68 7.27 6.47 -2.63
N TYR A 69 7.05 6.09 -1.37
CA TYR A 69 6.74 7.05 -0.31
C TYR A 69 7.81 8.15 -0.18
N ARG A 70 9.10 7.78 -0.19
CA ARG A 70 10.20 8.75 -0.09
C ARG A 70 10.25 9.69 -1.28
N ILE A 71 10.04 9.19 -2.50
CA ILE A 71 9.96 10.00 -3.72
C ILE A 71 8.81 11.00 -3.59
N LEU A 72 7.58 10.51 -3.38
CA LEU A 72 6.40 11.37 -3.29
C LEU A 72 6.50 12.39 -2.15
N LYS A 73 7.10 12.01 -1.01
CA LYS A 73 7.33 12.92 0.11
C LYS A 73 8.33 14.03 -0.24
N ARG A 74 9.38 13.74 -1.00
CA ARG A 74 10.38 14.73 -1.43
C ARG A 74 9.77 15.81 -2.32
N HIS A 75 8.79 15.43 -3.13
CA HIS A 75 8.09 16.30 -4.08
C HIS A 75 6.78 16.88 -3.55
N ASP A 76 6.47 16.71 -2.25
CA ASP A 76 5.22 17.15 -1.63
C ASP A 76 3.94 16.61 -2.31
N LEU A 77 4.01 15.39 -2.83
CA LEU A 77 2.92 14.71 -3.54
C LEU A 77 2.21 13.65 -2.69
N ILE A 78 2.41 13.64 -1.37
CA ILE A 78 1.71 12.70 -0.49
C ILE A 78 0.25 13.12 -0.36
N THR A 79 -0.67 12.22 -0.69
CA THR A 79 -2.10 12.46 -0.47
C THR A 79 -2.33 12.71 1.02
N PRO A 80 -2.83 13.90 1.41
CA PRO A 80 -3.14 14.15 2.80
C PRO A 80 -4.27 13.23 3.25
N TRP A 81 -4.23 12.82 4.51
CA TRP A 81 -5.31 12.06 5.10
C TRP A 81 -6.59 12.89 5.08
N LYS A 82 -7.55 12.54 4.23
CA LYS A 82 -8.88 13.15 4.28
C LYS A 82 -9.65 12.49 5.43
N HIS A 83 -9.79 13.22 6.53
CA HIS A 83 -10.82 12.86 7.51
C HIS A 83 -12.16 12.87 6.78
N ARG A 84 -12.83 11.73 6.74
CA ARG A 84 -14.23 11.68 6.30
C ARG A 84 -15.03 12.37 7.40
N VAL A 85 -15.22 13.68 7.24
CA VAL A 85 -16.16 14.43 8.04
C VAL A 85 -17.52 13.92 7.61
N TRP A 86 -18.15 13.11 8.47
CA TRP A 86 -19.55 12.80 8.28
C TRP A 86 -20.31 14.10 8.48
N GLU A 87 -21.21 14.44 7.55
CA GLU A 87 -22.13 15.53 7.81
C GLU A 87 -22.95 15.15 9.04
N SER A 88 -22.79 15.93 10.11
CA SER A 88 -23.64 15.83 11.28
C SER A 88 -24.97 16.48 10.95
N THR A 89 -25.85 15.73 10.29
CA THR A 89 -27.25 16.10 10.25
C THR A 89 -27.79 15.87 11.66
N LYS A 90 -28.06 16.96 12.39
CA LYS A 90 -28.82 16.85 13.64
C LYS A 90 -30.17 16.23 13.27
N PRO A 91 -30.51 15.03 13.78
CA PRO A 91 -31.82 14.46 13.54
C PRO A 91 -32.88 15.40 14.13
N GLU A 92 -34.04 15.51 13.46
CA GLU A 92 -35.15 16.29 13.99
C GLU A 92 -35.58 15.74 15.35
N HIS A 93 -35.91 16.61 16.30
CA HIS A 93 -36.39 16.20 17.63
C HIS A 93 -37.74 15.45 17.54
N ALA A 94 -38.04 14.63 18.55
CA ALA A 94 -39.37 14.05 18.72
C ALA A 94 -40.36 15.14 19.18
N LYS A 95 -41.58 15.13 18.65
CA LYS A 95 -42.66 16.06 18.98
C LYS A 95 -43.67 15.44 19.95
N SER A 96 -43.67 14.12 20.11
CA SER A 96 -44.53 13.39 21.04
C SER A 96 -43.81 12.17 21.65
N PRO A 97 -44.27 11.67 22.82
CA PRO A 97 -43.79 10.41 23.38
C PRO A 97 -43.90 9.26 22.37
N ASP A 98 -42.97 8.31 22.42
CA ASP A 98 -42.91 7.09 21.59
C ASP A 98 -42.77 7.29 20.06
N GLU A 99 -42.56 8.53 19.60
CA GLU A 99 -42.42 8.86 18.17
C GLU A 99 -41.07 8.43 17.58
N LYS A 100 -40.01 8.44 18.40
CA LYS A 100 -38.63 8.12 17.98
C LYS A 100 -37.92 7.30 19.05
N TRP A 101 -37.25 6.25 18.60
CA TRP A 101 -36.47 5.35 19.44
C TRP A 101 -35.01 5.43 19.01
N GLN A 102 -34.10 5.70 19.95
CA GLN A 102 -32.65 5.69 19.71
C GLN A 102 -32.05 4.51 20.47
N THR A 103 -31.12 3.80 19.82
CA THR A 103 -30.35 2.72 20.44
C THR A 103 -28.88 3.02 20.24
N ASP A 104 -28.14 3.14 21.34
CA ASP A 104 -26.69 3.35 21.31
C ASP A 104 -25.96 2.02 21.49
N ILE A 105 -24.85 1.84 20.78
CA ILE A 105 -23.98 0.66 20.90
C ILE A 105 -22.67 1.11 21.55
N MET A 106 -22.25 0.40 22.59
CA MET A 106 -20.97 0.61 23.26
C MET A 106 -20.03 -0.58 23.02
N TYR A 107 -18.82 -0.30 22.55
CA TYR A 107 -17.75 -1.30 22.48
C TYR A 107 -16.97 -1.31 23.80
N VAL A 108 -17.02 -2.42 24.52
CA VAL A 108 -16.21 -2.64 25.73
C VAL A 108 -15.12 -3.66 25.41
N LYS A 109 -13.87 -3.21 25.39
CA LYS A 109 -12.72 -4.10 25.21
C LYS A 109 -12.36 -4.75 26.55
N ILE A 110 -12.68 -6.04 26.69
CA ILE A 110 -12.25 -6.81 27.86
C ILE A 110 -10.83 -7.30 27.62
N GLN A 111 -9.90 -6.90 28.49
CA GLN A 111 -8.57 -7.52 28.56
C GLN A 111 -8.67 -8.72 29.48
N SER A 112 -8.45 -9.93 28.94
CA SER A 112 -8.38 -11.12 29.78
C SER A 112 -7.03 -11.16 30.49
N MET A 113 -7.02 -10.85 31.78
CA MET A 113 -5.90 -11.15 32.66
C MET A 113 -6.01 -12.61 33.11
N HIS A 114 -5.36 -13.52 32.38
CA HIS A 114 -5.06 -14.85 32.92
C HIS A 114 -3.86 -14.70 33.88
N SER A 115 -4.11 -14.34 35.13
CA SER A 115 -3.13 -14.55 36.20
C SER A 115 -3.24 -16.01 36.63
N GLY A 116 -2.34 -16.85 36.15
CA GLY A 116 -2.16 -18.19 36.67
C GLY A 116 -1.92 -18.14 38.20
N ARG A 117 -2.66 -18.97 38.92
CA ARG A 117 -2.21 -19.53 40.20
C ARG A 117 -1.53 -20.85 39.90
#